data_AF-A0A2D5AGG0-F1
#
_entry.id   AF-A0A2D5AGG0-F1
#
_cell.length_a   1.000
_cell.length_b   1.000
_cell.length_c   1.000
_cell.angle_alpha   90.00
_cell.angle_beta   90.00
_cell.angle_gamma   90.00
#
_symmetry.space_group_name_H-M   'P 1'
#
loop_
_entity.id
_entity.type
_entity.pdbx_description
1 polymer ?
#
loop_
_entity_poly.entity_id
_entity_poly.type
_entity_poly.pdbx_seq_one_letter_code
_entity_poly.pdbx_strand_id
1 'polypeptide(L)'
;MHYGQTKLSTHVFARYRLSSMFAVRAQLGTVYLEDYDNLSANAARRTRNAHFRNYVNELSLRGEINLFSQPMITRYTSKLRVGVNTYATLGVTGFVHNPQAQLDRDAAEYHYAQGNITTNPALLDYDRWYDLRDVGTEKLTYGSVALGFPLGLGASFMVNYKLRVGIEFVWNLTLTDYLDDVSFTWADPEGLDDIGLILSNPSSAVVAESAGVDNPEAWLTSFEHNATWDSPRGNPDRNDTYGTLQITASKVVMGSSNFRRNNYNSKRRTVKRRPNKPGSSRMGRGRAKF
;
A
#
# COMPACT_ATOMS: atom_id res chain seq x y z
N MET A 1 -8.95 -8.71 9.53
CA MET A 1 -9.11 -7.70 8.47
C MET A 1 -10.50 -7.12 8.57
N HIS A 2 -10.63 -5.87 8.97
CA HIS A 2 -11.90 -5.17 8.99
C HIS A 2 -12.11 -4.48 7.63
N TYR A 3 -12.82 -5.13 6.71
CA TYR A 3 -13.03 -4.60 5.35
C TYR A 3 -13.71 -3.21 5.36
N GLY A 4 -14.55 -2.94 6.35
CA GLY A 4 -15.21 -1.64 6.55
C GLY A 4 -14.26 -0.50 6.94
N GLN A 5 -13.04 -0.80 7.39
CA GLN A 5 -12.01 0.20 7.71
C GLN A 5 -11.05 0.46 6.54
N THR A 6 -11.40 0.01 5.32
CA THR A 6 -10.60 0.34 4.14
C THR A 6 -10.64 1.83 3.88
N LYS A 7 -9.46 2.46 3.86
CA LYS A 7 -9.27 3.88 3.64
C LYS A 7 -8.62 4.19 2.29
N LEU A 8 -8.63 5.47 1.93
CA LEU A 8 -8.03 5.94 0.69
C LEU A 8 -6.51 6.00 0.78
N SER A 9 -5.85 5.61 -0.30
CA SER A 9 -4.43 5.89 -0.51
C SER A 9 -4.23 6.59 -1.84
N THR A 10 -3.20 7.43 -1.92
CA THR A 10 -2.91 8.23 -3.11
C THR A 10 -1.42 8.21 -3.40
N HIS A 11 -1.07 7.93 -4.66
CA HIS A 11 0.32 7.83 -5.08
C HIS A 11 0.55 8.40 -6.47
N VAL A 12 1.77 8.89 -6.66
CA VAL A 12 2.33 9.26 -7.95
C VAL A 12 3.52 8.35 -8.23
N PHE A 13 3.64 7.87 -9.46
CA PHE A 13 4.73 6.98 -9.83
C PHE A 13 5.32 7.31 -11.19
N ALA A 14 6.61 6.99 -11.35
CA ALA A 14 7.32 6.96 -12.61
C ALA A 14 7.83 5.53 -12.85
N ARG A 15 7.54 4.97 -14.03
CA ARG A 15 7.96 3.63 -14.41
C ARG A 15 8.88 3.69 -15.63
N TYR A 16 10.05 3.08 -15.51
CA TYR A 16 11.00 2.90 -16.61
C TYR A 16 11.09 1.42 -16.98
N ARG A 17 10.91 1.11 -18.26
CA ARG A 17 10.95 -0.27 -18.75
C ARG A 17 12.36 -0.59 -19.26
N LEU A 18 13.07 -1.47 -18.57
CA LEU A 18 14.42 -1.91 -18.93
C LEU A 18 14.40 -2.92 -20.08
N SER A 19 13.47 -3.88 -20.04
CA SER A 19 13.32 -4.91 -21.06
C SER A 19 11.85 -5.28 -21.27
N SER A 20 11.55 -6.25 -22.14
CA SER A 20 10.19 -6.77 -22.25
C SER A 20 9.71 -7.46 -20.95
N MET A 21 10.63 -7.97 -20.13
CA MET A 21 10.33 -8.72 -18.91
C MET A 21 10.44 -7.87 -17.64
N PHE A 22 11.35 -6.89 -17.60
CA PHE A 22 11.66 -6.12 -16.41
C PHE A 22 11.34 -4.64 -16.55
N ALA A 23 10.76 -4.06 -15.50
CA ALA A 23 10.63 -2.62 -15.32
C ALA A 23 11.02 -2.22 -13.89
N VAL A 24 11.37 -0.95 -13.73
CA VAL A 24 11.64 -0.33 -12.43
C VAL A 24 10.65 0.82 -12.26
N ARG A 25 10.07 0.92 -11.08
CA ARG A 25 9.09 1.94 -10.71
C ARG A 25 9.54 2.65 -9.45
N ALA A 26 9.61 3.96 -9.51
CA ALA A 26 9.71 4.83 -8.33
C ALA A 26 8.31 5.39 -8.03
N GLN A 27 7.90 5.38 -6.77
CA GLN A 27 6.57 5.79 -6.34
C GLN A 27 6.64 6.55 -5.03
N LEU A 28 5.91 7.66 -4.96
CA LEU A 28 5.73 8.50 -3.77
C LEU A 28 4.24 8.57 -3.49
N GLY A 29 3.82 8.48 -2.23
CA GLY A 29 2.41 8.69 -1.89
C GLY A 29 2.14 8.66 -0.40
N THR A 30 0.85 8.75 -0.07
CA THR A 30 0.34 8.64 1.30
C THR A 30 -0.71 7.56 1.36
N VAL A 31 -0.64 6.74 2.41
CA VAL A 31 -1.63 5.73 2.75
C VAL A 31 -2.27 6.14 4.06
N TYR A 32 -3.59 6.36 4.05
CA TYR A 32 -4.34 6.56 5.28
C TYR A 32 -4.70 5.18 5.85
N LEU A 33 -4.32 4.93 7.10
CA LEU A 33 -4.64 3.72 7.85
C LEU A 33 -5.51 4.12 9.04
N GLU A 34 -6.48 3.28 9.36
CA GLU A 34 -7.34 3.45 10.53
C GLU A 34 -7.86 2.08 10.92
N ASP A 35 -7.93 1.79 12.21
CA ASP A 35 -8.62 0.60 12.70
C ASP A 35 -9.14 0.82 14.12
N TYR A 36 -10.15 0.03 14.48
CA TYR A 36 -10.78 0.04 15.81
C TYR A 36 -10.89 -1.39 16.32
N ASP A 37 -10.46 -1.58 17.56
CA ASP A 37 -10.53 -2.88 18.22
C ASP A 37 -11.96 -3.34 18.50
N ASN A 38 -12.91 -2.42 18.65
CA ASN A 38 -14.32 -2.73 18.89
C ASN A 38 -14.94 -3.56 17.73
N LEU A 39 -14.36 -3.48 16.52
CA LEU A 39 -14.76 -4.27 15.35
C LEU A 39 -14.13 -5.67 15.32
N SER A 40 -13.25 -5.99 16.27
CA SER A 40 -12.59 -7.28 16.35
C SER A 40 -13.52 -8.38 16.85
N ALA A 41 -13.35 -9.60 16.33
CA ALA A 41 -14.00 -10.78 16.89
C ALA A 41 -13.40 -11.21 18.24
N ASN A 42 -12.19 -10.74 18.57
CA ASN A 42 -11.51 -11.10 19.81
C ASN A 42 -12.02 -10.22 20.97
N ALA A 43 -12.58 -10.85 22.01
CA ALA A 43 -13.07 -10.16 23.21
C ALA A 43 -11.97 -9.37 23.93
N ALA A 44 -10.73 -9.87 23.94
CA ALA A 44 -9.60 -9.16 24.53
C ALA A 44 -9.30 -7.86 23.76
N ARG A 45 -9.29 -7.90 22.42
CA ARG A 45 -9.12 -6.67 21.62
C ARG A 45 -10.28 -5.72 21.85
N ARG A 46 -11.53 -6.20 21.76
CA ARG A 46 -12.70 -5.35 22.04
C ARG A 46 -12.63 -4.70 23.43
N THR A 47 -12.14 -5.42 24.45
CA THR A 47 -11.92 -4.87 25.79
C THR A 47 -10.80 -3.83 25.83
N ARG A 48 -9.69 -4.09 25.11
CA ARG A 48 -8.58 -3.14 24.95
C ARG A 48 -9.07 -1.82 24.39
N ASN A 49 -10.02 -1.86 23.45
CA ASN A 49 -10.68 -0.71 22.84
C ASN A 49 -9.71 0.32 22.23
N ALA A 50 -8.53 -0.13 21.79
CA ALA A 50 -7.61 0.74 21.11
C ALA A 50 -8.16 1.07 19.72
N HIS A 51 -7.95 2.32 19.31
CA HIS A 51 -8.20 2.75 17.95
C HIS A 51 -7.08 3.69 17.55
N PHE A 52 -6.80 3.73 16.26
CA PHE A 52 -5.79 4.64 15.74
C PHE A 52 -6.16 5.08 14.34
N ARG A 53 -5.60 6.23 13.96
CA ARG A 53 -5.44 6.63 12.58
C ARG A 53 -3.98 6.95 12.33
N ASN A 54 -3.50 6.72 11.12
CA ASN A 54 -2.12 6.96 10.77
C ASN A 54 -1.99 7.36 9.30
N TYR A 55 -1.17 8.38 9.04
CA TYR A 55 -0.79 8.79 7.68
C TYR A 55 0.61 8.28 7.38
N VAL A 56 0.69 7.27 6.52
CA VAL A 56 1.94 6.66 6.11
C VAL A 56 2.40 7.30 4.80
N ASN A 57 3.36 8.22 4.89
CA ASN A 57 3.96 8.86 3.73
C ASN A 57 5.13 8.02 3.23
N GLU A 58 4.97 7.37 2.08
CA GLU A 58 5.90 6.36 1.57
C GLU A 58 6.63 6.81 0.29
N LEU A 59 7.93 6.55 0.25
CA LEU A 59 8.78 6.58 -0.93
C LEU A 59 9.25 5.15 -1.21
N SER A 60 8.89 4.62 -2.37
CA SER A 60 9.20 3.25 -2.74
C SER A 60 9.91 3.14 -4.08
N LEU A 61 10.83 2.18 -4.14
CA LEU A 61 11.51 1.75 -5.35
C LEU A 61 11.18 0.27 -5.57
N ARG A 62 10.53 -0.03 -6.68
CA ARG A 62 9.95 -1.34 -6.98
C ARG A 62 10.48 -1.88 -8.30
N GLY A 63 10.89 -3.14 -8.31
CA GLY A 63 11.13 -3.91 -9.51
C GLY A 63 9.86 -4.65 -9.92
N GLU A 64 9.55 -4.62 -11.20
CA GLU A 64 8.39 -5.31 -11.77
C GLU A 64 8.86 -6.39 -12.75
N ILE A 65 8.29 -7.59 -12.60
CA ILE A 65 8.51 -8.73 -13.49
C ILE A 65 7.20 -8.98 -14.23
N ASN A 66 7.22 -8.80 -15.55
CA ASN A 66 6.07 -9.10 -16.40
C ASN A 66 5.88 -10.62 -16.46
N LEU A 67 4.71 -11.08 -16.05
CA LEU A 67 4.33 -12.49 -16.05
C LEU A 67 3.67 -12.86 -17.37
N PHE A 68 2.76 -12.01 -17.85
CA PHE A 68 2.06 -12.20 -19.11
C PHE A 68 1.84 -10.85 -19.80
N SER A 69 2.13 -10.78 -21.10
CA SER A 69 1.95 -9.57 -21.89
C SER A 69 1.33 -9.91 -23.24
N GLN A 70 0.09 -9.46 -23.45
CA GLN A 70 -0.59 -9.49 -24.73
C GLN A 70 -0.83 -8.06 -25.22
N PRO A 71 0.06 -7.51 -26.07
CA PRO A 71 0.03 -6.10 -26.46
C PRO A 71 -1.13 -5.76 -27.39
N MET A 72 -1.82 -6.74 -27.98
CA MET A 72 -2.99 -6.49 -28.83
C MET A 72 -4.00 -7.65 -28.70
N ILE A 73 -5.14 -7.35 -28.10
CA ILE A 73 -6.29 -8.24 -27.99
C ILE A 73 -7.34 -7.90 -29.07
N THR A 74 -7.41 -6.61 -29.45
CA THR A 74 -8.31 -6.11 -30.50
C THR A 74 -7.82 -6.47 -31.90
N ARG A 75 -8.77 -6.70 -32.82
CA ARG A 75 -8.49 -6.92 -34.25
C ARG A 75 -7.65 -5.78 -34.83
N TYR A 76 -6.75 -6.11 -35.76
CA TYR A 76 -5.77 -5.17 -36.35
C TYR A 76 -6.40 -3.91 -36.99
N THR A 77 -7.68 -3.99 -37.38
CA THR A 77 -8.48 -2.92 -37.99
C THR A 77 -9.16 -1.97 -37.00
N SER A 78 -9.13 -2.27 -35.69
CA SER A 78 -9.73 -1.43 -34.66
C SER A 78 -8.89 -0.17 -34.40
N LYS A 79 -9.55 1.00 -34.31
CA LYS A 79 -8.91 2.23 -33.79
C LYS A 79 -8.55 2.12 -32.31
N LEU A 80 -9.31 1.31 -31.56
CA LEU A 80 -9.03 1.00 -30.15
C LEU A 80 -8.02 -0.14 -30.10
N ARG A 81 -6.87 0.10 -29.46
CA ARG A 81 -5.86 -0.93 -29.21
C ARG A 81 -5.87 -1.27 -27.74
N VAL A 82 -6.46 -2.42 -27.41
CA VAL A 82 -6.47 -2.96 -26.05
C VAL A 82 -5.40 -4.02 -25.91
N GLY A 83 -4.63 -3.96 -24.83
CA GLY A 83 -3.64 -4.95 -24.47
C GLY A 83 -3.63 -5.14 -22.96
N VAL A 84 -3.18 -6.32 -22.51
CA VAL A 84 -3.11 -6.69 -21.09
C VAL A 84 -1.67 -7.04 -20.75
N ASN A 85 -1.19 -6.54 -19.62
CA ASN A 85 0.09 -6.88 -19.05
C ASN A 85 -0.09 -7.18 -17.56
N THR A 86 0.14 -8.41 -17.14
CA THR A 86 0.19 -8.77 -15.73
C THR A 86 1.63 -8.82 -15.25
N TYR A 87 1.87 -8.40 -14.02
CA TYR A 87 3.20 -8.27 -13.44
C TYR A 87 3.17 -8.57 -11.95
N ALA A 88 4.29 -9.08 -11.45
CA ALA A 88 4.60 -9.13 -10.03
C ALA A 88 5.52 -7.96 -9.68
N THR A 89 5.39 -7.42 -8.47
CA THR A 89 6.25 -6.36 -7.95
C THR A 89 6.92 -6.80 -6.66
N LEU A 90 8.19 -6.43 -6.50
CA LEU A 90 9.00 -6.57 -5.30
C LEU A 90 9.84 -5.31 -5.17
N GLY A 91 10.01 -4.78 -3.96
CA GLY A 91 10.85 -3.60 -3.78
C GLY A 91 11.21 -3.31 -2.35
N VAL A 92 11.67 -2.08 -2.17
CA VAL A 92 11.91 -1.46 -0.86
C VAL A 92 11.07 -0.20 -0.75
N THR A 93 10.54 0.06 0.42
CA THR A 93 9.82 1.28 0.76
C THR A 93 10.41 1.87 2.03
N GLY A 94 10.62 3.18 2.04
CA GLY A 94 10.87 3.94 3.25
C GLY A 94 9.67 4.84 3.49
N PHE A 95 9.18 4.89 4.71
CA PHE A 95 8.01 5.68 5.04
C PHE A 95 8.15 6.41 6.36
N VAL A 96 7.41 7.51 6.46
CA VAL A 96 7.25 8.30 7.68
C VAL A 96 5.82 8.14 8.16
N HIS A 97 5.64 7.84 9.45
CA HIS A 97 4.34 7.66 10.08
C HIS A 97 4.31 8.27 11.48
N ASN A 98 3.10 8.67 11.90
CA ASN A 98 2.81 9.15 13.24
C ASN A 98 1.39 8.71 13.59
N PRO A 99 1.22 7.57 14.29
CA PRO A 99 -0.11 7.13 14.68
C PRO A 99 -0.72 8.10 15.69
N GLN A 100 -2.04 8.28 15.57
CA GLN A 100 -2.83 9.18 16.38
C GLN A 100 -4.05 8.45 16.92
N ALA A 101 -4.50 8.80 18.12
CA ALA A 101 -5.78 8.34 18.67
C ALA A 101 -6.53 9.50 19.36
N GLN A 102 -7.81 9.27 19.65
CA GLN A 102 -8.63 10.17 20.45
C GLN A 102 -8.83 9.59 21.85
N LEU A 103 -9.20 10.46 22.78
CA LEU A 103 -9.60 10.03 24.12
C LEU A 103 -10.94 9.31 24.06
N ASP A 104 -11.08 8.27 24.87
CA ASP A 104 -12.35 7.58 25.09
C ASP A 104 -12.99 8.08 26.40
N ARG A 105 -14.30 8.38 26.35
CA ARG A 105 -15.02 8.94 27.51
C ARG A 105 -15.21 7.90 28.61
N ASP A 106 -15.56 6.68 28.25
CA ASP A 106 -15.81 5.61 29.22
C ASP A 106 -14.49 5.24 29.93
N ALA A 107 -13.37 5.25 29.21
CA ALA A 107 -12.03 5.07 29.78
C ALA A 107 -11.64 6.21 30.73
N ALA A 108 -11.89 7.47 30.34
CA ALA A 108 -11.60 8.62 31.21
C ALA A 108 -12.43 8.59 32.50
N GLU A 109 -13.73 8.29 32.41
CA GLU A 109 -14.61 8.15 33.57
C GLU A 109 -14.19 7.00 34.48
N TYR A 110 -13.81 5.85 33.90
CA TYR A 110 -13.29 4.70 34.64
C TYR A 110 -12.02 5.05 35.41
N HIS A 111 -11.01 5.63 34.75
CA HIS A 111 -9.76 6.00 35.39
C HIS A 111 -9.93 7.09 36.45
N TYR A 112 -10.86 8.03 36.27
CA TYR A 112 -11.18 9.04 37.28
C TYR A 112 -11.83 8.40 38.51
N ALA A 113 -12.74 7.45 38.32
CA ALA A 113 -13.38 6.72 39.42
C ALA A 113 -12.40 5.85 40.22
N GLN A 114 -11.40 5.26 39.55
CA GLN A 114 -10.31 4.51 40.20
C GLN A 114 -9.26 5.40 40.88
N GLY A 115 -9.28 6.71 40.63
CA GLY A 115 -8.29 7.65 41.14
C GLY A 115 -6.95 7.61 40.39
N ASN A 116 -6.91 7.05 39.19
CA ASN A 116 -5.71 6.96 38.36
C ASN A 116 -5.38 8.28 37.64
N ILE A 117 -6.41 9.11 37.37
CA ILE A 117 -6.25 10.46 36.82
C ILE A 117 -6.81 11.50 37.77
N THR A 118 -6.31 12.73 37.68
CA THR A 118 -6.79 13.85 38.50
C THR A 118 -7.69 14.81 37.73
N THR A 119 -7.54 14.85 36.41
CA THR A 119 -8.31 15.71 35.51
C THR A 119 -9.75 15.21 35.42
N ASN A 120 -10.70 16.12 35.65
CA ASN A 120 -12.13 15.82 35.51
C ASN A 120 -12.45 15.47 34.04
N PRO A 121 -13.05 14.30 33.76
CA PRO A 121 -13.42 13.88 32.40
C PRO A 121 -14.22 14.92 31.61
N ALA A 122 -15.06 15.71 32.28
CA ALA A 122 -15.85 16.76 31.63
C ALA A 122 -15.02 17.91 31.02
N LEU A 123 -13.74 18.03 31.40
CA LEU A 123 -12.82 19.07 30.92
C LEU A 123 -11.92 18.59 29.76
N LEU A 124 -11.96 17.30 29.43
CA LEU A 124 -11.13 16.72 28.38
C LEU A 124 -11.73 16.99 26.99
N ASP A 125 -10.84 17.15 26.02
CA ASP A 125 -11.22 17.29 24.60
C ASP A 125 -11.16 15.91 23.92
N TYR A 126 -12.34 15.32 23.71
CA TYR A 126 -12.53 14.02 23.08
C TYR A 126 -12.52 14.09 21.54
N ASP A 127 -12.68 15.28 20.95
CA ASP A 127 -12.66 15.46 19.50
C ASP A 127 -11.23 15.67 18.97
N ARG A 128 -10.28 15.95 19.87
CA ARG A 128 -8.88 16.10 19.54
C ARG A 128 -8.18 14.76 19.30
N TRP A 129 -7.40 14.72 18.23
CA TRP A 129 -6.45 13.64 17.95
C TRP A 129 -5.08 13.99 18.54
N TYR A 130 -4.52 13.04 19.27
CA TYR A 130 -3.22 13.14 19.91
C TYR A 130 -2.22 12.26 19.17
N ASP A 131 -1.02 12.79 18.94
CA ASP A 131 0.11 12.03 18.38
C ASP A 131 0.63 11.06 19.43
N LEU A 132 0.39 9.76 19.25
CA LEU A 132 0.68 8.74 20.25
C LEU A 132 2.18 8.67 20.60
N ARG A 133 3.02 8.91 19.58
CA ARG A 133 4.48 8.97 19.73
C ARG A 133 4.95 10.10 20.64
N ASP A 134 4.31 11.26 20.55
CA ASP A 134 4.69 12.44 21.34
C ASP A 134 4.14 12.34 22.77
N VAL A 135 2.99 11.69 22.93
CA VAL A 135 2.40 11.38 24.24
C VAL A 135 3.18 10.27 24.97
N GLY A 136 3.80 9.35 24.24
CA GLY A 136 4.64 8.31 24.83
C GLY A 136 3.85 7.17 25.48
N THR A 137 2.73 6.79 24.88
CA THR A 137 1.80 5.73 25.33
C THR A 137 2.45 4.35 25.51
N GLU A 138 3.53 4.05 24.78
CA GLU A 138 4.32 2.82 24.91
C GLU A 138 5.56 2.99 25.82
N LYS A 139 5.82 4.19 26.36
CA LYS A 139 7.05 4.62 27.09
C LYS A 139 8.38 4.41 26.36
N LEU A 140 8.35 3.75 25.21
CA LEU A 140 9.46 3.58 24.29
C LEU A 140 9.36 4.64 23.20
N THR A 141 10.36 5.51 23.12
CA THR A 141 10.47 6.43 21.99
C THR A 141 10.94 5.66 20.76
N TYR A 142 10.05 5.48 19.78
CA TYR A 142 10.40 4.93 18.48
C TYR A 142 10.43 6.02 17.40
N GLY A 143 11.22 5.79 16.35
CA GLY A 143 11.38 6.73 15.24
C GLY A 143 10.14 6.80 14.36
N SER A 144 9.91 7.96 13.72
CA SER A 144 8.81 8.15 12.77
C SER A 144 9.09 7.47 11.43
N VAL A 145 10.35 7.08 11.19
CA VAL A 145 10.83 6.56 9.92
C VAL A 145 11.02 5.05 10.04
N ALA A 146 10.41 4.31 9.13
CA ALA A 146 10.56 2.87 9.04
C ALA A 146 10.76 2.43 7.58
N LEU A 147 11.27 1.22 7.43
CA LEU A 147 11.48 0.57 6.14
C LEU A 147 10.50 -0.60 5.99
N GLY A 148 10.27 -1.00 4.75
CA GLY A 148 9.47 -2.17 4.42
C GLY A 148 9.73 -2.72 3.03
N PHE A 149 9.08 -3.83 2.73
CA PHE A 149 9.20 -4.57 1.49
C PHE A 149 7.81 -4.70 0.84
N PRO A 150 7.49 -3.88 -0.17
CA PRO A 150 6.29 -4.05 -0.98
C PRO A 150 6.38 -5.31 -1.85
N LEU A 151 5.42 -6.21 -1.68
CA LEU A 151 5.19 -7.40 -2.50
C LEU A 151 3.83 -7.29 -3.17
N GLY A 152 3.72 -7.48 -4.47
CA GLY A 152 2.43 -7.27 -5.11
C GLY A 152 2.24 -7.94 -6.46
N LEU A 153 1.00 -7.89 -6.91
CA LEU A 153 0.55 -8.37 -8.20
C LEU A 153 -0.31 -7.29 -8.85
N GLY A 154 -0.10 -7.06 -10.13
CA GLY A 154 -0.85 -6.07 -10.87
C GLY A 154 -1.19 -6.50 -12.28
N ALA A 155 -2.23 -5.86 -12.83
CA ALA A 155 -2.61 -5.96 -14.22
C ALA A 155 -2.73 -4.55 -14.79
N SER A 156 -2.09 -4.30 -15.93
CA SER A 156 -2.19 -3.06 -16.70
C SER A 156 -2.86 -3.32 -18.04
N PHE A 157 -3.86 -2.51 -18.32
CA PHE A 157 -4.62 -2.45 -19.54
C PHE A 157 -4.19 -1.24 -20.37
N MET A 158 -3.89 -1.49 -21.64
CA MET A 158 -3.71 -0.43 -22.62
C MET A 158 -5.05 0.04 -23.15
N VAL A 159 -5.32 1.35 -23.06
CA VAL A 159 -6.54 1.97 -23.62
C VAL A 159 -6.24 2.61 -24.97
N ASN A 160 -5.10 3.30 -25.09
CA ASN A 160 -4.61 3.85 -26.35
C ASN A 160 -3.07 3.78 -26.40
N TYR A 161 -2.43 4.32 -27.44
CA TYR A 161 -0.96 4.26 -27.58
C TYR A 161 -0.19 4.87 -26.40
N LYS A 162 -0.79 5.83 -25.69
CA LYS A 162 -0.17 6.58 -24.60
C LYS A 162 -0.77 6.27 -23.23
N LEU A 163 -2.06 5.95 -23.13
CA LEU A 163 -2.75 5.76 -21.86
C LEU A 163 -2.74 4.30 -21.44
N ARG A 164 -2.43 4.07 -20.17
CA ARG A 164 -2.53 2.80 -19.46
C ARG A 164 -3.40 3.00 -18.23
N VAL A 165 -4.27 2.04 -17.96
CA VAL A 165 -5.02 1.92 -16.71
C VAL A 165 -4.62 0.60 -16.08
N GLY A 166 -4.53 0.49 -14.77
CA GLY A 166 -4.18 -0.76 -14.12
C GLY A 166 -4.83 -0.93 -12.77
N ILE A 167 -4.85 -2.16 -12.31
CA ILE A 167 -5.18 -2.53 -10.94
C ILE A 167 -3.95 -3.21 -10.33
N GLU A 168 -3.67 -2.90 -9.07
CA GLU A 168 -2.49 -3.41 -8.37
C GLU A 168 -2.83 -3.70 -6.93
N PHE A 169 -2.51 -4.90 -6.47
CA PHE A 169 -2.57 -5.28 -5.07
C PHE A 169 -1.13 -5.35 -4.53
N VAL A 170 -0.89 -4.68 -3.41
CA VAL A 170 0.43 -4.60 -2.78
C VAL A 170 0.30 -4.88 -1.30
N TRP A 171 1.05 -5.86 -0.82
CA TRP A 171 1.25 -6.18 0.58
C TRP A 171 2.60 -5.62 1.04
N ASN A 172 2.58 -4.71 2.00
CA ASN A 172 3.77 -4.10 2.58
C ASN A 172 4.14 -4.84 3.86
N LEU A 173 5.29 -5.51 3.83
CA LEU A 173 5.91 -6.08 5.03
C LEU A 173 6.77 -5.00 5.67
N THR A 174 6.46 -4.55 6.88
CA THR A 174 7.23 -3.48 7.52
C THR A 174 8.29 -4.03 8.48
N LEU A 175 9.28 -3.19 8.79
CA LEU A 175 10.32 -3.45 9.79
C LEU A 175 10.03 -2.76 11.13
N THR A 176 8.76 -2.43 11.40
CA THR A 176 8.29 -1.78 12.63
C THR A 176 7.05 -2.48 13.15
N ASP A 177 6.85 -2.45 14.46
CA ASP A 177 5.66 -2.97 15.16
C ASP A 177 4.82 -1.82 15.77
N TYR A 178 4.98 -0.61 15.21
CA TYR A 178 4.39 0.59 15.76
C TYR A 178 3.52 1.35 14.74
N LEU A 179 2.90 0.66 13.77
CA LEU A 179 1.98 1.33 12.85
C LEU A 179 0.70 1.79 13.56
N ASP A 180 0.29 1.06 14.59
CA ASP A 180 -0.87 1.35 15.45
C ASP A 180 -0.50 1.81 16.86
N ASP A 181 0.81 1.95 17.14
CA ASP A 181 1.35 2.26 18.47
C ASP A 181 1.05 1.18 19.52
N VAL A 182 1.00 -0.11 19.15
CA VAL A 182 0.77 -1.19 20.12
C VAL A 182 1.74 -2.35 19.97
N SER A 183 2.75 -2.44 20.85
CA SER A 183 3.81 -3.44 20.73
C SER A 183 4.02 -4.29 21.99
N PHE A 184 4.35 -3.68 23.12
CA PHE A 184 4.90 -4.44 24.26
C PHE A 184 3.83 -4.75 25.32
N THR A 185 4.07 -4.30 26.55
CA THR A 185 3.17 -4.45 27.69
C THR A 185 2.42 -3.16 27.96
N TRP A 186 1.43 -3.23 28.83
CA TRP A 186 0.75 -2.04 29.32
C TRP A 186 1.73 -1.09 30.00
N ALA A 187 1.65 0.18 29.65
CA ALA A 187 2.49 1.20 30.22
C ALA A 187 2.19 1.39 31.71
N ASP A 188 3.24 1.49 32.51
CA ASP A 188 3.12 1.81 33.92
C ASP A 188 2.47 3.19 34.11
N PRO A 189 1.42 3.34 34.94
CA PRO A 189 0.85 4.66 35.22
C PRO A 189 1.87 5.67 35.76
N GLU A 190 2.90 5.21 36.46
CA GLU A 190 3.93 6.10 37.01
C GLU A 190 4.75 6.77 35.89
N GLY A 191 4.53 8.06 35.67
CA GLY A 191 5.27 8.87 34.68
C GLY A 191 4.53 9.15 33.38
N LEU A 192 3.29 8.68 33.22
CA LEU A 192 2.37 9.20 32.20
C LEU A 192 1.56 10.37 32.78
N ASP A 193 1.24 11.34 31.94
CA ASP A 193 0.23 12.34 32.28
C ASP A 193 -1.18 11.75 32.13
N ASP A 194 -2.20 12.46 32.63
CA ASP A 194 -3.59 11.97 32.60
C ASP A 194 -4.05 11.60 31.16
N ILE A 195 -3.60 12.36 30.15
CA ILE A 195 -3.91 12.12 28.74
C ILE A 195 -3.23 10.85 28.25
N GLY A 196 -1.92 10.71 28.49
CA GLY A 196 -1.15 9.54 28.10
C GLY A 196 -1.63 8.27 28.77
N LEU A 197 -2.09 8.35 30.02
CA LEU A 197 -2.69 7.20 30.69
C LEU A 197 -3.95 6.73 29.96
N ILE A 198 -4.89 7.63 29.69
CA ILE A 198 -6.17 7.30 29.01
C ILE A 198 -5.91 6.74 27.59
N LEU A 199 -4.95 7.32 26.85
CA LEU A 199 -4.61 6.83 25.50
C LEU A 199 -3.86 5.50 25.53
N SER A 200 -3.00 5.29 26.53
CA SER A 200 -2.29 4.02 26.71
C SER A 200 -3.26 2.90 27.06
N ASN A 201 -4.27 3.22 27.91
CA ASN A 201 -5.31 2.33 28.42
C ASN A 201 -6.73 2.85 28.16
N PRO A 202 -7.28 2.63 26.95
CA PRO A 202 -8.66 2.99 26.63
C PRO A 202 -9.68 1.93 27.06
N SER A 203 -9.31 0.98 27.93
CA SER A 203 -10.21 -0.06 28.43
C SER A 203 -11.08 0.45 29.60
N SER A 204 -12.30 -0.08 29.71
CA SER A 204 -13.22 0.26 30.81
C SER A 204 -14.17 -0.92 31.10
N ALA A 205 -14.82 -0.88 32.26
CA ALA A 205 -15.81 -1.89 32.64
C ALA A 205 -16.98 -1.94 31.65
N VAL A 206 -17.45 -0.79 31.18
CA VAL A 206 -18.53 -0.66 30.19
C VAL A 206 -18.15 -1.33 28.86
N VAL A 207 -16.92 -1.10 28.41
CA VAL A 207 -16.38 -1.72 27.19
C VAL A 207 -16.27 -3.24 27.37
N ALA A 208 -15.73 -3.72 28.50
CA ALA A 208 -15.60 -5.15 28.79
C ALA A 208 -16.97 -5.86 28.83
N GLU A 209 -17.97 -5.25 29.44
CA GLU A 209 -19.36 -5.75 29.41
C GLU A 209 -19.89 -5.83 27.98
N SER A 210 -19.68 -4.78 27.17
CA SER A 210 -20.08 -4.77 25.76
C SER A 210 -19.36 -5.84 24.93
N ALA A 211 -18.16 -6.24 25.35
CA ALA A 211 -17.40 -7.32 24.74
C ALA A 211 -17.96 -8.73 25.07
N GLY A 212 -18.92 -8.82 25.99
CA GLY A 212 -19.55 -10.08 26.43
C GLY A 212 -18.76 -10.82 27.50
N VAL A 213 -18.05 -10.08 28.36
CA VAL A 213 -17.28 -10.62 29.48
C VAL A 213 -18.16 -10.68 30.73
N ASP A 214 -18.27 -11.85 31.37
CA ASP A 214 -19.16 -12.06 32.53
C ASP A 214 -18.67 -11.37 33.82
N ASN A 215 -17.36 -11.23 34.02
CA ASN A 215 -16.77 -10.53 35.17
C ASN A 215 -15.78 -9.46 34.69
N PRO A 216 -16.28 -8.27 34.31
CA PRO A 216 -15.50 -7.18 33.75
C PRO A 216 -14.32 -6.76 34.64
N GLU A 217 -14.56 -6.56 35.93
CA GLU A 217 -13.55 -6.03 36.85
C GLU A 217 -12.37 -6.99 37.02
N ALA A 218 -12.64 -8.29 37.20
CA ALA A 218 -11.57 -9.30 37.28
C ALA A 218 -10.84 -9.50 35.94
N TRP A 219 -11.51 -9.21 34.82
CA TRP A 219 -10.92 -9.32 33.50
C TRP A 219 -9.97 -8.14 33.20
N LEU A 220 -10.35 -6.93 33.62
CA LEU A 220 -9.58 -5.69 33.42
C LEU A 220 -8.22 -5.71 34.14
N THR A 221 -8.01 -6.52 35.17
CA THR A 221 -6.68 -6.70 35.78
C THR A 221 -5.64 -7.29 34.82
N SER A 222 -6.08 -7.83 33.67
CA SER A 222 -5.19 -8.28 32.58
C SER A 222 -4.88 -7.17 31.56
N PHE A 223 -5.54 -6.01 31.70
CA PHE A 223 -5.46 -4.83 30.81
C PHE A 223 -4.82 -3.64 31.52
N GLU A 224 -3.93 -3.93 32.47
CA GLU A 224 -3.19 -2.93 33.24
C GLU A 224 -1.74 -3.35 33.41
N HIS A 225 -0.90 -2.37 33.69
CA HIS A 225 0.48 -2.62 34.09
C HIS A 225 0.52 -3.33 35.45
N ASN A 226 1.38 -4.34 35.56
CA ASN A 226 1.66 -4.99 36.83
C ASN A 226 3.16 -5.18 37.01
N ALA A 227 3.69 -4.80 38.17
CA ALA A 227 5.12 -4.93 38.45
C ALA A 227 5.59 -6.40 38.65
N THR A 228 4.66 -7.33 38.86
CA THR A 228 4.95 -8.74 39.16
C THR A 228 4.87 -9.65 37.94
N TRP A 229 4.09 -9.27 36.92
CA TRP A 229 3.94 -10.02 35.68
C TRP A 229 3.75 -9.10 34.47
N ASP A 230 4.29 -9.51 33.33
CA ASP A 230 4.12 -8.81 32.06
C ASP A 230 2.70 -9.04 31.53
N SER A 231 1.89 -7.98 31.52
CA SER A 231 0.57 -7.96 30.86
C SER A 231 0.74 -7.50 29.41
N PRO A 232 0.60 -8.40 28.40
CA PRO A 232 0.85 -8.03 27.00
C PRO A 232 -0.25 -7.11 26.44
N ARG A 233 0.15 -6.00 25.81
CA ARG A 233 -0.73 -5.07 25.09
C ARG A 233 -0.66 -5.32 23.57
N GLY A 234 0.54 -5.62 23.07
CA GLY A 234 0.83 -5.96 21.66
C GLY A 234 1.67 -7.23 21.52
N ASN A 235 2.38 -7.36 20.40
CA ASN A 235 3.34 -8.46 20.21
C ASN A 235 4.66 -7.99 19.55
N PRO A 236 5.74 -7.75 20.33
CA PRO A 236 7.00 -7.22 19.81
C PRO A 236 7.73 -8.18 18.86
N ASP A 237 7.37 -9.48 18.86
CA ASP A 237 8.02 -10.49 18.02
C ASP A 237 7.53 -10.43 16.56
N ARG A 238 6.52 -9.62 16.24
CA ARG A 238 5.88 -9.59 14.92
C ARG A 238 5.59 -8.19 14.43
N ASN A 239 6.43 -7.69 13.54
CA ASN A 239 6.21 -6.43 12.83
C ASN A 239 4.85 -6.36 12.12
N ASP A 240 4.35 -5.13 12.05
CA ASP A 240 3.12 -4.80 11.38
C ASP A 240 3.20 -4.93 9.86
N THR A 241 2.04 -5.17 9.25
CA THR A 241 1.91 -5.24 7.79
C THR A 241 0.61 -4.59 7.35
N TYR A 242 0.61 -3.96 6.19
CA TYR A 242 -0.59 -3.38 5.61
C TYR A 242 -0.69 -3.67 4.11
N GLY A 243 -1.92 -3.76 3.60
CA GLY A 243 -2.20 -4.01 2.19
C GLY A 243 -2.84 -2.79 1.52
N THR A 244 -2.57 -2.61 0.23
CA THR A 244 -3.26 -1.62 -0.60
C THR A 244 -3.79 -2.27 -1.87
N LEU A 245 -4.99 -1.85 -2.29
CA LEU A 245 -5.56 -2.13 -3.61
C LEU A 245 -5.66 -0.81 -4.36
N GLN A 246 -4.95 -0.69 -5.47
CA GLN A 246 -4.74 0.56 -6.18
C GLN A 246 -5.30 0.48 -7.59
N ILE A 247 -5.99 1.54 -8.01
CA ILE A 247 -6.29 1.79 -9.43
C ILE A 247 -5.26 2.80 -9.92
N THR A 248 -4.57 2.46 -11.00
CA THR A 248 -3.50 3.28 -11.56
C THR A 248 -3.90 3.81 -12.93
N ALA A 249 -3.54 5.05 -13.21
CA ALA A 249 -3.62 5.65 -14.54
C ALA A 249 -2.25 6.23 -14.89
N SER A 250 -1.72 5.92 -16.07
CA SER A 250 -0.41 6.42 -16.49
C SER A 250 -0.33 6.70 -17.97
N LYS A 251 0.56 7.64 -18.32
CA LYS A 251 0.85 8.03 -19.69
C LYS A 251 2.25 7.58 -20.08
N VAL A 252 2.35 6.79 -21.14
CA VAL A 252 3.59 6.38 -21.77
C VAL A 252 4.22 7.60 -22.44
N VAL A 253 5.42 7.95 -21.98
CA VAL A 253 6.29 8.93 -22.62
C VAL A 253 7.34 8.15 -23.40
N MET A 254 7.25 8.20 -24.73
CA MET A 254 8.23 7.57 -25.61
C MET A 254 9.42 8.51 -25.74
N GLY A 255 10.62 8.05 -25.39
CA GLY A 255 11.85 8.78 -25.68
C GLY A 255 12.03 8.92 -27.19
N SER A 256 12.19 10.15 -27.67
CA SER A 256 12.59 10.42 -29.06
C SER A 256 14.08 10.13 -29.23
N SER A 257 14.48 8.86 -29.11
CA SER A 257 15.84 8.52 -29.52
C SER A 257 15.89 8.56 -31.05
N ASN A 258 16.77 9.39 -31.59
CA ASN A 258 17.16 9.40 -33.01
C ASN A 258 17.93 8.12 -33.42
N PHE A 259 17.81 7.04 -32.64
CA PHE A 259 18.41 5.74 -32.89
C PHE A 259 17.62 4.90 -33.91
N ARG A 260 16.86 5.57 -34.78
CA ARG A 260 16.65 5.10 -36.15
C ARG A 260 17.74 5.72 -37.04
N ARG A 261 19.02 5.43 -36.75
CA ARG A 261 20.01 5.51 -37.83
C ARG A 261 19.70 4.35 -38.76
N ASN A 262 19.05 4.72 -39.87
CA ASN A 262 18.99 3.96 -41.10
C ASN A 262 20.23 3.08 -41.27
N ASN A 263 20.08 1.77 -41.10
CA ASN A 263 21.00 0.81 -41.71
C ASN A 263 20.60 0.59 -43.19
N TYR A 264 20.41 1.70 -43.89
CA TYR A 264 20.32 1.76 -45.35
C TYR A 264 21.64 2.28 -45.93
N ASN A 265 22.77 1.83 -45.40
CA ASN A 265 24.03 1.89 -46.14
C ASN A 265 24.15 0.66 -47.03
N SER A 266 23.57 0.81 -48.22
CA SER A 266 24.19 0.46 -49.51
C SER A 266 25.02 -0.83 -49.56
N LYS A 267 24.35 -1.96 -49.78
CA LYS A 267 24.79 -2.92 -50.80
C LYS A 267 23.58 -3.43 -51.60
N ARG A 268 22.87 -2.51 -52.27
CA ARG A 268 22.23 -2.89 -53.54
C ARG A 268 23.36 -3.18 -54.50
N ARG A 269 23.79 -4.45 -54.56
CA ARG A 269 24.51 -4.97 -55.71
C ARG A 269 23.59 -4.72 -56.91
N THR A 270 23.88 -3.68 -57.67
CA THR A 270 23.35 -3.52 -59.02
C THR A 270 23.85 -4.72 -59.81
N VAL A 271 23.03 -5.77 -59.86
CA VAL A 271 23.19 -6.83 -60.84
C VAL A 271 23.01 -6.16 -62.18
N LYS A 272 24.11 -5.95 -62.91
CA LYS A 272 24.07 -5.55 -64.32
C LYS A 272 23.23 -6.60 -65.04
N ARG A 273 21.99 -6.26 -65.39
CA ARG A 273 21.21 -7.05 -66.34
C ARG A 273 21.99 -7.07 -67.65
N ARG A 274 22.46 -8.24 -68.06
CA ARG A 274 23.03 -8.43 -69.40
C ARG A 274 21.94 -8.06 -70.42
N PRO A 275 22.25 -7.28 -71.47
CA PRO A 275 21.30 -7.04 -72.54
C PRO A 275 21.01 -8.37 -73.25
N ASN A 276 19.75 -8.78 -73.30
CA ASN A 276 19.33 -9.86 -74.19
C ASN A 276 19.50 -9.36 -75.63
N LYS A 277 20.25 -10.12 -76.45
CA LYS A 277 20.35 -9.91 -77.89
C LYS A 277 18.95 -9.90 -78.52
N PRO A 278 18.65 -8.99 -79.47
CA PRO A 278 17.41 -9.07 -80.22
C PRO A 278 17.46 -10.29 -81.14
N GLY A 279 16.70 -11.34 -80.78
CA GLY A 279 16.46 -12.50 -81.61
C GLY A 279 15.42 -12.18 -82.67
N SER A 280 15.79 -12.43 -83.92
CA SER A 280 15.05 -12.23 -85.17
C SER A 280 13.53 -12.47 -85.13
N SER A 281 12.79 -11.50 -85.67
CA SER A 281 11.40 -11.64 -86.10
C SER A 281 11.22 -12.79 -87.09
N ARG A 282 10.35 -13.74 -86.76
CA ARG A 282 9.70 -14.61 -87.76
C ARG A 282 8.19 -14.45 -87.66
N MET A 283 7.62 -13.96 -88.77
CA MET A 283 6.19 -13.85 -89.06
C MET A 283 5.47 -15.19 -88.84
N GLY A 284 4.29 -15.14 -88.24
CA GLY A 284 3.39 -16.26 -88.09
C GLY A 284 1.93 -15.79 -88.08
N ARG A 285 1.38 -15.73 -89.29
CA ARG A 285 0.01 -15.39 -89.71
C ARG A 285 -1.12 -15.53 -88.67
N GLY A 286 -1.95 -14.49 -88.62
CA GLY A 286 -3.25 -14.50 -87.96
C GLY A 286 -4.27 -15.44 -88.62
N ARG A 287 -5.22 -15.90 -87.81
CA ARG A 287 -6.43 -16.58 -88.25
C ARG A 287 -7.59 -16.02 -87.42
N ALA A 288 -8.52 -15.37 -88.11
CA ALA A 288 -9.78 -14.89 -87.55
C ALA A 288 -10.69 -16.05 -87.13
N LYS A 289 -11.56 -15.80 -86.16
CA LYS A 289 -12.85 -16.49 -86.04
C LYS A 289 -13.92 -15.47 -85.66
N PHE A 290 -14.86 -15.35 -86.61
CA PHE A 290 -16.27 -14.96 -86.57
C PHE A 290 -16.77 -14.09 -85.44
#